data_AF-A0ABD3B5Y0-F1
#
_entry.id   AF-A0ABD3B5Y0-F1
#
_cell.length_a   1.000
_cell.length_b   1.000
_cell.length_c   1.000
_cell.angle_alpha   90.00
_cell.angle_beta   90.00
_cell.angle_gamma   90.00
#
_symmetry.space_group_name_H-M   'P 1'
#
loop_
_entity.id
_entity.type
_entity.pdbx_description
1 polymer ?
#
loop_
_entity_poly.entity_id
_entity_poly.type
_entity_poly.pdbx_seq_one_letter_code
_entity_poly.pdbx_strand_id
1 'polypeptide(L)'
;MSLIRKKTPQFPGSIYVQSPSDPDVNSSLPPIQTLFGGHNGKNLLVAVNSDDDDDEMLMKALEIRRKVTVEIFKEAMRKGKFGITYSTNLISFLSDFLDFVMIQAASMKRLPEFSSASYNVRARTLIDDSGVVPLIRWLKHNSLTYPQIGKLICMSRGNISSIRRLAEWLKTNYVRGRFIGVVLMRAGGNILECSSEELDEVVGYLEDNGVRRDWMGYVLSRCPEILTFSMEELKSRVEFYLKMGMDKKDFGTMVFDFPKVLGYFSMEEMNQKVAFLKEFGLNDEDVGRLLAFKPQLMACSIEERWKPLVKYFYYLGMSRDSMKRILTIKPMVFCVDLESIIVTKVQFLRDIGVQKDAIGNMLAKFPPLLTYSLNKKIRPVVIFLLTKAGVSQRDIGKVIALGPELLGCSIANKLDHNVKYFLSLGISLRQLGEMIADFPMLLRYNIEILRPKYRYLRRTMVRPLQDLVEFPRFFSYSLEERIIPRHRIMVENRINFKLRYMLGSTDEEFDQRVQDAVKRRQRFESGIVYEEAPSNSQTDVGSTDCMLVT
;
A
#
# COMPACT_ATOMS: atom_id res chain seq x y z
N MET A 1 99.46 10.93 27.08
CA MET A 1 98.62 10.20 26.10
C MET A 1 97.47 9.53 26.86
N SER A 2 96.51 10.19 27.52
CA SER A 2 95.48 11.16 27.11
C SER A 2 94.66 10.76 25.87
N LEU A 3 93.55 10.04 26.06
CA LEU A 3 92.34 10.22 25.24
C LEU A 3 91.11 10.14 26.14
N ILE A 4 90.41 11.27 26.20
CA ILE A 4 89.35 11.64 27.14
C ILE A 4 88.02 11.01 26.70
N ARG A 5 87.32 10.32 27.61
CA ARG A 5 85.90 9.96 27.45
C ARG A 5 85.03 11.20 27.64
N LYS A 6 84.20 11.56 26.64
CA LYS A 6 83.16 12.59 26.76
C LYS A 6 81.76 11.96 26.74
N LYS A 7 80.89 12.51 27.59
CA LYS A 7 79.49 12.16 27.87
C LYS A 7 78.61 12.15 26.61
N THR A 8 77.63 11.24 26.61
CA THR A 8 76.48 11.18 25.69
C THR A 8 75.52 12.37 25.91
N PRO A 9 75.13 13.12 24.86
CA PRO A 9 74.03 14.08 24.94
C PRO A 9 72.66 13.39 24.75
N GLN A 10 71.64 13.87 25.47
CA GLN A 10 70.23 13.49 25.30
C GLN A 10 69.57 14.31 24.19
N PHE A 11 68.58 13.72 23.51
CA PHE A 11 67.70 14.38 22.52
C PHE A 11 66.28 14.60 23.09
N PRO A 12 65.58 15.69 22.73
CA PRO A 12 64.16 15.88 23.02
C PRO A 12 63.33 15.02 22.05
N GLY A 13 62.40 14.21 22.58
CA GLY A 13 61.51 13.36 21.76
C GLY A 13 61.44 11.88 22.16
N SER A 14 62.01 11.47 23.31
CA SER A 14 61.82 10.11 23.81
C SER A 14 60.36 9.90 24.27
N ILE A 15 59.54 9.29 23.42
CA ILE A 15 58.24 8.77 23.83
C ILE A 15 58.48 7.42 24.52
N TYR A 16 57.98 7.34 25.75
CA TYR A 16 58.06 6.18 26.62
C TYR A 16 57.41 4.94 26.01
N VAL A 17 58.03 3.80 26.30
CA VAL A 17 57.39 2.48 26.33
C VAL A 17 56.29 2.52 27.39
N GLN A 18 55.03 2.40 26.99
CA GLN A 18 53.97 1.94 27.88
C GLN A 18 54.00 0.40 27.94
N SER A 19 53.86 -0.12 29.16
CA SER A 19 54.01 -1.52 29.54
C SER A 19 52.87 -2.42 29.01
N PRO A 20 52.99 -3.76 29.06
CA PRO A 20 52.12 -4.73 28.38
C PRO A 20 50.72 -4.93 29.00
N SER A 21 50.15 -3.95 29.69
CA SER A 21 48.94 -4.12 30.50
C SER A 21 47.94 -2.97 30.37
N ASP A 22 47.53 -2.65 29.13
CA ASP A 22 46.39 -1.78 28.83
C ASP A 22 45.43 -2.47 27.84
N PRO A 23 44.12 -2.64 28.14
CA PRO A 23 43.22 -3.50 27.36
C PRO A 23 42.45 -2.82 26.20
N ASP A 24 42.68 -1.55 25.88
CA ASP A 24 41.85 -0.84 24.88
C ASP A 24 42.63 -0.38 23.64
N VAL A 25 42.80 -1.29 22.67
CA VAL A 25 43.19 -0.97 21.29
C VAL A 25 42.15 -1.53 20.32
N ASN A 26 40.89 -1.14 20.50
CA ASN A 26 39.78 -1.50 19.61
C ASN A 26 38.83 -0.29 19.39
N SER A 27 39.38 0.86 19.01
CA SER A 27 38.57 1.97 18.49
C SER A 27 39.01 2.37 17.09
N SER A 28 38.00 2.58 16.24
CA SER A 28 38.11 2.78 14.80
C SER A 28 39.03 3.96 14.45
N LEU A 29 40.15 3.68 13.77
CA LEU A 29 40.99 4.71 13.17
C LEU A 29 40.36 5.22 11.86
N PRO A 30 40.37 6.54 11.60
CA PRO A 30 39.83 7.10 10.36
C PRO A 30 40.74 6.77 9.16
N PRO A 31 40.26 6.96 7.90
CA PRO A 31 41.07 6.72 6.71
C PRO A 31 42.40 7.49 6.77
N ILE A 32 43.52 6.87 6.42
CA ILE A 32 44.88 7.43 6.55
C ILE A 32 45.01 8.84 5.94
N GLN A 33 44.26 9.14 4.87
CA GLN A 33 44.22 10.45 4.22
C GLN A 33 43.70 11.60 5.10
N THR A 34 42.93 11.28 6.14
CA THR A 34 42.33 12.28 7.05
C THR A 34 43.17 12.58 8.28
N LEU A 35 44.16 11.75 8.60
CA LEU A 35 45.05 11.97 9.76
C LEU A 35 46.00 13.16 9.58
N PHE A 36 46.28 13.56 8.33
CA PHE A 36 47.19 14.65 7.99
C PHE A 36 46.48 15.87 7.37
N GLY A 37 45.14 15.81 7.24
CA GLY A 37 44.34 16.82 6.57
C GLY A 37 43.64 17.76 7.54
N GLY A 38 44.37 18.66 8.19
CA GLY A 38 43.73 19.57 9.12
C GLY A 38 44.56 20.77 9.55
N HIS A 39 44.95 21.67 8.64
CA HIS A 39 45.31 23.05 8.97
C HIS A 39 44.79 23.99 7.87
N ASN A 40 43.61 24.57 8.08
CA ASN A 40 43.13 25.69 7.27
C ASN A 40 42.66 26.82 8.20
N GLY A 41 43.54 27.80 8.44
CA GLY A 41 43.19 28.97 9.24
C GLY A 41 44.36 29.85 9.70
N LYS A 42 44.77 30.78 8.83
CA LYS A 42 45.40 32.10 9.06
C LYS A 42 46.76 32.20 9.81
N ASN A 43 47.75 32.69 9.04
CA ASN A 43 48.89 33.55 9.40
C ASN A 43 49.40 33.53 10.86
N LEU A 44 50.56 32.91 11.08
CA LEU A 44 51.71 33.58 11.68
C LEU A 44 53.02 32.89 11.24
N LEU A 45 53.95 33.67 10.70
CA LEU A 45 55.30 33.26 10.31
C LEU A 45 56.07 32.73 11.53
N VAL A 46 56.76 31.59 11.38
CA VAL A 46 58.22 31.41 11.56
C VAL A 46 58.56 29.92 11.79
N ALA A 47 59.57 29.47 11.04
CA ALA A 47 60.53 28.39 11.30
C ALA A 47 60.25 26.93 10.85
N VAL A 48 60.91 26.63 9.71
CA VAL A 48 61.73 25.44 9.41
C VAL A 48 61.02 24.14 8.99
N ASN A 49 61.04 23.96 7.67
CA ASN A 49 60.81 22.73 6.92
C ASN A 49 61.81 21.62 7.31
N SER A 50 61.32 20.59 7.99
CA SER A 50 61.92 19.23 8.01
C SER A 50 60.86 18.14 8.00
N ASP A 51 59.65 18.42 8.47
CA ASP A 51 58.61 17.40 8.64
C ASP A 51 57.81 17.12 7.34
N ASP A 52 57.68 18.10 6.43
CA ASP A 52 56.93 17.93 5.17
C ASP A 52 57.59 16.92 4.20
N ASP A 53 58.93 16.87 4.16
CA ASP A 53 59.67 15.94 3.30
C ASP A 53 59.58 14.49 3.82
N ASP A 54 59.64 14.31 5.15
CA ASP A 54 59.51 13.01 5.80
C ASP A 54 58.08 12.46 5.66
N ASP A 55 57.06 13.32 5.79
CA ASP A 55 55.65 12.97 5.57
C ASP A 55 55.36 12.62 4.11
N GLU A 56 55.93 13.36 3.14
CA GLU A 56 55.81 13.02 1.72
C GLU A 56 56.50 11.69 1.40
N MET A 57 57.66 11.41 2.01
CA MET A 57 58.37 10.15 1.87
C MET A 57 57.58 8.98 2.47
N LEU A 58 56.93 9.19 3.63
CA LEU A 58 56.07 8.22 4.28
C LEU A 58 54.84 7.89 3.42
N MET A 59 54.21 8.92 2.86
CA MET A 59 53.06 8.77 1.96
C MET A 59 53.43 8.00 0.68
N LYS A 60 54.58 8.32 0.06
CA LYS A 60 55.09 7.53 -1.09
C LYS A 60 55.37 6.08 -0.72
N ALA A 61 55.93 5.82 0.46
CA ALA A 61 56.19 4.47 0.94
C ALA A 61 54.89 3.67 1.19
N LEU A 62 53.86 4.31 1.75
CA LEU A 62 52.53 3.73 1.93
C LEU A 62 51.86 3.43 0.60
N GLU A 63 51.94 4.35 -0.38
CA GLU A 63 51.40 4.17 -1.73
C GLU A 63 52.04 2.95 -2.43
N ILE A 64 53.36 2.79 -2.32
CA ILE A 64 54.09 1.63 -2.84
C ILE A 64 53.60 0.35 -2.18
N ARG A 65 53.48 0.35 -0.84
CA ARG A 65 53.04 -0.83 -0.09
C ARG A 65 51.59 -1.19 -0.37
N ARG A 66 50.73 -0.21 -0.60
CA ARG A 66 49.35 -0.39 -1.06
C ARG A 66 49.30 -1.03 -2.44
N LYS A 67 50.11 -0.56 -3.40
CA LYS A 67 50.23 -1.17 -4.75
C LYS A 67 50.71 -2.63 -4.67
N VAL A 68 51.68 -2.93 -3.81
CA VAL A 68 52.13 -4.31 -3.56
C VAL A 68 50.97 -5.16 -3.02
N THR A 69 50.20 -4.63 -2.06
CA THR A 69 49.04 -5.33 -1.48
C THR A 69 47.95 -5.61 -2.51
N VAL A 70 47.68 -4.64 -3.40
CA VAL A 70 46.78 -4.81 -4.55
C VAL A 70 47.22 -5.96 -5.46
N GLU A 71 48.51 -6.04 -5.79
CA GLU A 71 49.02 -7.11 -6.67
C GLU A 71 48.96 -8.49 -6.00
N ILE A 72 49.25 -8.57 -4.70
CA ILE A 72 49.07 -9.81 -3.91
C ILE A 72 47.59 -10.23 -3.91
N PHE A 73 46.67 -9.29 -3.72
CA PHE A 73 45.23 -9.57 -3.76
C PHE A 73 44.76 -10.01 -5.16
N LYS A 74 45.27 -9.39 -6.24
CA LYS A 74 45.01 -9.85 -7.62
C LYS A 74 45.54 -11.26 -7.87
N GLU A 75 46.68 -11.61 -7.30
CA GLU A 75 47.23 -12.97 -7.37
C GLU A 75 46.29 -13.97 -6.66
N ALA A 76 45.81 -13.64 -5.45
CA ALA A 76 44.83 -14.46 -4.73
C ALA A 76 43.52 -14.62 -5.50
N MET A 77 43.00 -13.55 -6.12
CA MET A 77 41.81 -13.61 -6.99
C MET A 77 42.04 -14.49 -8.24
N ARG A 78 43.23 -14.44 -8.85
CA ARG A 78 43.62 -15.32 -9.96
C ARG A 78 43.68 -16.79 -9.54
N LYS A 79 44.27 -17.10 -8.38
CA LYS A 79 44.22 -18.45 -7.78
C LYS A 79 42.77 -18.90 -7.54
N GLY A 80 41.89 -17.96 -7.19
CA GLY A 80 40.45 -18.13 -7.13
C GLY A 80 39.72 -18.21 -8.48
N LYS A 81 40.40 -18.33 -9.62
CA LYS A 81 39.79 -18.41 -10.97
C LYS A 81 38.90 -17.20 -11.32
N PHE A 82 39.18 -16.01 -10.77
CA PHE A 82 38.51 -14.78 -11.19
C PHE A 82 39.21 -14.15 -12.40
N GLY A 83 38.41 -13.62 -13.34
CA GLY A 83 38.93 -12.91 -14.50
C GLY A 83 39.64 -11.61 -14.11
N ILE A 84 40.61 -11.19 -14.93
CA ILE A 84 41.43 -10.00 -14.69
C ILE A 84 40.56 -8.74 -14.57
N THR A 85 39.67 -8.51 -15.54
CA THR A 85 38.78 -7.34 -15.56
C THR A 85 37.87 -7.28 -14.33
N TYR A 86 37.30 -8.43 -13.92
CA TYR A 86 36.45 -8.50 -12.73
C TYR A 86 37.25 -8.15 -11.47
N SER A 87 38.46 -8.69 -11.34
CA SER A 87 39.32 -8.45 -10.18
C SER A 87 39.72 -6.98 -10.09
N THR A 88 40.12 -6.37 -11.21
CA THR A 88 40.45 -4.94 -11.29
C THR A 88 39.27 -4.06 -10.90
N ASN A 89 38.08 -4.35 -11.43
CA ASN A 89 36.87 -3.57 -11.13
C ASN A 89 36.39 -3.75 -9.68
N LEU A 90 36.60 -4.91 -9.06
CA LEU A 90 36.24 -5.11 -7.65
C LEU A 90 37.20 -4.37 -6.71
N ILE A 91 38.50 -4.42 -7.02
CA ILE A 91 39.56 -3.81 -6.21
C ILE A 91 39.34 -2.30 -6.04
N SER A 92 38.80 -1.60 -7.04
CA SER A 92 38.48 -0.17 -6.91
C SER A 92 37.44 0.14 -5.82
N PHE A 93 36.71 -0.87 -5.32
CA PHE A 93 35.75 -0.75 -4.22
C PHE A 93 36.23 -1.42 -2.92
N LEU A 94 37.51 -1.83 -2.84
CA LEU A 94 38.09 -2.52 -1.69
C LEU A 94 39.21 -1.72 -1.02
N SER A 95 39.27 -0.40 -1.23
CA SER A 95 40.30 0.48 -0.67
C SER A 95 40.55 0.21 0.82
N ASP A 96 39.50 0.30 1.61
CA ASP A 96 39.59 0.28 3.07
C ASP A 96 39.96 -1.12 3.57
N PHE A 97 39.47 -2.16 2.88
CA PHE A 97 39.85 -3.53 3.17
C PHE A 97 41.32 -3.81 2.82
N LEU A 98 41.82 -3.26 1.71
CA LEU A 98 43.24 -3.40 1.35
C LEU A 98 44.15 -2.63 2.31
N ASP A 99 43.70 -1.48 2.79
CA ASP A 99 44.41 -0.71 3.81
C ASP A 99 44.41 -1.47 5.15
N PHE A 100 43.30 -2.12 5.53
CA PHE A 100 43.26 -3.05 6.67
C PHE A 100 44.26 -4.20 6.50
N VAL A 101 44.28 -4.87 5.35
CA VAL A 101 45.23 -5.96 5.07
C VAL A 101 46.67 -5.47 5.20
N MET A 102 46.97 -4.27 4.68
CA MET A 102 48.29 -3.67 4.74
C MET A 102 48.75 -3.40 6.17
N ILE A 103 47.89 -2.78 6.99
CA ILE A 103 48.18 -2.46 8.39
C ILE A 103 48.40 -3.75 9.19
N GLN A 104 47.51 -4.72 9.05
CA GLN A 104 47.61 -6.00 9.75
C GLN A 104 48.86 -6.78 9.35
N ALA A 105 49.16 -6.89 8.05
CA ALA A 105 50.37 -7.55 7.58
C ALA A 105 51.66 -6.86 8.04
N ALA A 106 51.64 -5.54 8.26
CA ALA A 106 52.76 -4.82 8.87
C ALA A 106 52.90 -5.16 10.37
N SER A 107 51.79 -5.20 11.10
CA SER A 107 51.76 -5.52 12.53
C SER A 107 52.24 -6.94 12.84
N MET A 108 51.94 -7.91 11.97
CA MET A 108 52.35 -9.31 12.11
C MET A 108 53.87 -9.50 12.24
N LYS A 109 54.69 -8.52 11.83
CA LYS A 109 56.16 -8.58 12.03
C LYS A 109 56.56 -8.71 13.51
N ARG A 110 55.71 -8.26 14.43
CA ARG A 110 55.94 -8.32 15.89
C ARG A 110 55.72 -9.72 16.45
N LEU A 111 55.04 -10.61 15.72
CA LEU A 111 54.78 -11.97 16.15
C LEU A 111 56.01 -12.86 15.91
N PRO A 112 56.41 -13.73 16.85
CA PRO A 112 57.59 -14.58 16.72
C PRO A 112 57.60 -15.41 15.43
N GLU A 113 56.44 -15.98 15.06
CA GLU A 113 56.22 -16.82 13.88
C GLU A 113 56.45 -16.08 12.55
N PHE A 114 56.27 -14.75 12.54
CA PHE A 114 56.30 -13.91 11.34
C PHE A 114 57.42 -12.87 11.35
N SER A 115 58.29 -12.93 12.36
CA SER A 115 59.40 -11.98 12.60
C SER A 115 60.42 -11.97 11.46
N SER A 116 60.74 -13.14 10.91
CA SER A 116 61.63 -13.33 9.75
C SER A 116 60.89 -13.35 8.40
N ALA A 117 59.56 -13.37 8.40
CA ALA A 117 58.76 -13.45 7.19
C ALA A 117 58.75 -12.12 6.42
N SER A 118 58.76 -12.19 5.08
CA SER A 118 58.61 -11.00 4.23
C SER A 118 57.18 -10.44 4.32
N TYR A 119 57.02 -9.15 4.02
CA TYR A 119 55.69 -8.51 3.97
C TYR A 119 54.73 -9.26 3.03
N ASN A 120 55.22 -9.71 1.88
CA ASN A 120 54.40 -10.41 0.88
C ASN A 120 53.89 -11.76 1.40
N VAL A 121 54.68 -12.46 2.21
CA VAL A 121 54.26 -13.70 2.87
C VAL A 121 53.16 -13.38 3.88
N ARG A 122 53.36 -12.39 4.76
CA ARG A 122 52.38 -12.02 5.79
C ARG A 122 51.05 -11.55 5.20
N ALA A 123 51.09 -10.69 4.17
CA ALA A 123 49.90 -10.21 3.48
C ALA A 123 49.15 -11.33 2.76
N ARG A 124 49.87 -12.29 2.14
CA ARG A 124 49.25 -13.45 1.50
C ARG A 124 48.58 -14.36 2.52
N THR A 125 49.26 -14.67 3.62
CA THR A 125 48.69 -15.43 4.74
C THR A 125 47.40 -14.79 5.25
N LEU A 126 47.42 -13.47 5.51
CA LEU A 126 46.22 -12.76 5.98
C LEU A 126 45.05 -12.83 4.99
N ILE A 127 45.31 -12.67 3.68
CA ILE A 127 44.28 -12.77 2.64
C ILE A 127 43.71 -14.18 2.57
N ASP A 128 44.56 -15.21 2.61
CA ASP A 128 44.15 -16.60 2.53
C ASP A 128 43.33 -17.00 3.78
N ASP A 129 43.81 -16.66 4.98
CA ASP A 129 43.16 -16.95 6.26
C ASP A 129 41.83 -16.20 6.43
N SER A 130 41.72 -14.99 5.86
CA SER A 130 40.47 -14.21 5.91
C SER A 130 39.30 -14.88 5.17
N GLY A 131 39.57 -15.81 4.25
CA GLY A 131 38.55 -16.45 3.43
C GLY A 131 37.80 -15.50 2.47
N VAL A 132 38.36 -14.32 2.20
CA VAL A 132 37.74 -13.27 1.37
C VAL A 132 37.44 -13.73 -0.06
N VAL A 133 38.35 -14.48 -0.69
CA VAL A 133 38.20 -14.93 -2.08
C VAL A 133 37.04 -15.94 -2.23
N PRO A 134 36.91 -16.98 -1.37
CA PRO A 134 35.69 -17.80 -1.31
C PRO A 134 34.42 -17.00 -1.04
N LEU A 135 34.46 -16.00 -0.14
CA LEU A 135 33.30 -15.16 0.14
C LEU A 135 32.87 -14.36 -1.10
N ILE A 136 33.80 -13.70 -1.80
CA ILE A 136 33.52 -12.95 -3.03
C ILE A 136 32.83 -13.85 -4.06
N ARG A 137 33.27 -15.10 -4.19
CA ARG A 137 32.65 -16.07 -5.11
C ARG A 137 31.22 -16.36 -4.69
N TRP A 138 31.02 -16.62 -3.40
CA TRP A 138 29.69 -16.89 -2.85
C TRP A 138 28.74 -15.70 -3.03
N LEU A 139 29.18 -14.47 -2.76
CA LEU A 139 28.38 -13.26 -2.97
C LEU A 139 28.05 -13.06 -4.46
N LYS A 140 29.02 -13.31 -5.35
CA LYS A 140 28.79 -13.27 -6.80
C LYS A 140 27.74 -14.29 -7.24
N HIS A 141 27.76 -15.53 -6.73
CA HIS A 141 26.73 -16.54 -7.03
C HIS A 141 25.34 -16.14 -6.51
N ASN A 142 25.26 -15.33 -5.45
CA ASN A 142 24.02 -14.75 -4.95
C ASN A 142 23.62 -13.45 -5.66
N SER A 143 24.16 -13.18 -6.86
CA SER A 143 23.78 -12.07 -7.73
C SER A 143 24.08 -10.67 -7.17
N LEU A 144 25.07 -10.52 -6.27
CA LEU A 144 25.59 -9.20 -5.90
C LEU A 144 26.56 -8.69 -6.97
N THR A 145 26.50 -7.40 -7.25
CA THR A 145 27.44 -6.72 -8.16
C THR A 145 28.78 -6.46 -7.47
N TYR A 146 29.87 -6.30 -8.22
CA TYR A 146 31.18 -6.01 -7.62
C TYR A 146 31.20 -4.74 -6.74
N PRO A 147 30.46 -3.64 -7.02
CA PRO A 147 30.40 -2.52 -6.09
C PRO A 147 29.70 -2.87 -4.77
N GLN A 148 28.65 -3.69 -4.82
CA GLN A 148 27.96 -4.18 -3.60
C GLN A 148 28.87 -5.08 -2.78
N ILE A 149 29.59 -5.99 -3.44
CA ILE A 149 30.56 -6.88 -2.78
C ILE A 149 31.68 -6.08 -2.11
N GLY A 150 32.26 -5.11 -2.82
CA GLY A 150 33.29 -4.24 -2.26
C GLY A 150 32.81 -3.48 -1.03
N LYS A 151 31.65 -2.81 -1.15
CA LYS A 151 31.01 -2.10 -0.02
C LYS A 151 30.80 -3.01 1.20
N LEU A 152 30.25 -4.21 1.00
CA LEU A 152 29.98 -5.15 2.09
C LEU A 152 31.26 -5.61 2.80
N ILE A 153 32.33 -5.89 2.05
CA ILE A 153 33.62 -6.29 2.61
C ILE A 153 34.22 -5.13 3.41
N CYS A 154 34.19 -3.91 2.90
CA CYS A 154 34.65 -2.74 3.64
C CYS A 154 33.82 -2.50 4.92
N MET A 155 32.49 -2.68 4.86
CA MET A 155 31.61 -2.59 6.03
C MET A 155 31.97 -3.59 7.13
N SER A 156 32.57 -4.73 6.81
CA SER A 156 33.00 -5.72 7.81
C SER A 156 34.20 -5.29 8.65
N ARG A 157 34.88 -4.19 8.27
CA ARG A 157 36.10 -3.69 8.94
C ARG A 157 37.16 -4.79 9.17
N GLY A 158 37.27 -5.72 8.23
CA GLY A 158 38.21 -6.85 8.30
C GLY A 158 37.65 -8.12 8.95
N ASN A 159 36.51 -8.05 9.66
CA ASN A 159 35.84 -9.24 10.20
C ASN A 159 34.93 -9.90 9.16
N ILE A 160 35.54 -10.56 8.17
CA ILE A 160 34.82 -11.20 7.06
C ILE A 160 33.86 -12.32 7.54
N SER A 161 34.19 -12.95 8.66
CA SER A 161 33.37 -14.01 9.27
C SER A 161 31.98 -13.50 9.65
N SER A 162 31.83 -12.21 9.99
CA SER A 162 30.54 -11.58 10.31
C SER A 162 29.54 -11.66 9.15
N ILE A 163 30.01 -11.44 7.91
CA ILE A 163 29.19 -11.53 6.69
C ILE A 163 28.67 -12.96 6.52
N ARG A 164 29.54 -13.96 6.71
CA ARG A 164 29.17 -15.37 6.58
C ARG A 164 28.19 -15.78 7.69
N ARG A 165 28.46 -15.41 8.94
CA ARG A 165 27.58 -15.67 10.09
C ARG A 165 26.18 -15.13 9.83
N LEU A 166 26.08 -13.85 9.44
CA LEU A 166 24.80 -13.23 9.14
C LEU A 166 24.11 -13.88 7.94
N ALA A 167 24.87 -14.22 6.88
CA ALA A 167 24.31 -14.92 5.73
C ALA A 167 23.73 -16.31 6.08
N GLU A 168 24.41 -17.09 6.93
CA GLU A 168 23.87 -18.39 7.38
C GLU A 168 22.67 -18.21 8.29
N TRP A 169 22.70 -17.24 9.21
CA TRP A 169 21.54 -16.89 10.04
C TRP A 169 20.33 -16.45 9.20
N LEU A 170 20.54 -15.70 8.11
CA LEU A 170 19.46 -15.34 7.19
C LEU A 170 18.86 -16.57 6.51
N LYS A 171 19.65 -17.60 6.21
CA LYS A 171 19.15 -18.86 5.64
C LYS A 171 18.32 -19.67 6.64
N THR A 172 18.72 -19.71 7.92
CA THR A 172 17.90 -20.36 8.97
C THR A 172 16.57 -19.64 9.17
N ASN A 173 16.51 -18.35 8.82
CA ASN A 173 15.31 -17.51 8.80
C ASN A 173 14.64 -17.42 7.40
N TYR A 174 14.82 -18.44 6.56
CA TYR A 174 14.14 -18.61 5.27
C TYR A 174 14.44 -17.54 4.20
N VAL A 175 15.44 -16.68 4.39
CA VAL A 175 15.92 -15.77 3.33
C VAL A 175 16.78 -16.57 2.35
N ARG A 176 16.43 -16.54 1.06
CA ARG A 176 17.08 -17.39 0.04
C ARG A 176 17.62 -16.60 -1.15
N GLY A 177 18.70 -17.14 -1.73
CA GLY A 177 19.31 -16.66 -2.96
C GLY A 177 19.69 -15.18 -2.91
N ARG A 178 19.31 -14.43 -3.95
CA ARG A 178 19.68 -13.01 -4.09
C ARG A 178 19.21 -12.12 -2.94
N PHE A 179 18.16 -12.52 -2.21
CA PHE A 179 17.62 -11.71 -1.12
C PHE A 179 18.56 -11.65 0.09
N ILE A 180 19.43 -12.64 0.29
CA ILE A 180 20.47 -12.57 1.33
C ILE A 180 21.36 -11.35 1.08
N GLY A 181 21.78 -11.16 -0.18
CA GLY A 181 22.53 -9.98 -0.61
C GLY A 181 21.77 -8.67 -0.40
N VAL A 182 20.47 -8.66 -0.72
CA VAL A 182 19.62 -7.48 -0.51
C VAL A 182 19.58 -7.09 0.96
N VAL A 183 19.41 -8.06 1.87
CA VAL A 183 19.38 -7.80 3.32
C VAL A 183 20.73 -7.27 3.79
N LEU A 184 21.83 -7.96 3.46
CA LEU A 184 23.19 -7.56 3.84
C LEU A 184 23.53 -6.13 3.41
N MET A 185 23.00 -5.68 2.27
CA MET A 185 23.28 -4.35 1.73
C MET A 185 22.36 -3.25 2.27
N ARG A 186 21.16 -3.60 2.75
CA ARG A 186 20.10 -2.64 3.10
C ARG A 186 19.74 -2.58 4.57
N ALA A 187 20.09 -3.59 5.36
CA ALA A 187 19.75 -3.61 6.78
C ALA A 187 20.36 -2.43 7.53
N GLY A 188 21.58 -2.01 7.18
CA GLY A 188 22.24 -0.83 7.77
C GLY A 188 23.73 -1.07 7.99
N GLY A 189 24.43 -0.05 8.50
CA GLY A 189 25.89 -0.08 8.73
C GLY A 189 26.33 -1.12 9.78
N ASN A 190 25.54 -1.25 10.85
CA ASN A 190 25.94 -1.98 12.05
C ASN A 190 25.42 -3.43 12.08
N ILE A 191 24.67 -3.87 11.06
CA ILE A 191 24.05 -5.21 11.05
C ILE A 191 25.06 -6.35 11.14
N LEU A 192 26.29 -6.13 10.68
CA LEU A 192 27.38 -7.11 10.76
C LEU A 192 27.92 -7.25 12.18
N GLU A 193 27.73 -6.24 13.03
CA GLU A 193 28.15 -6.22 14.43
C GLU A 193 27.12 -6.93 15.34
N CYS A 194 25.83 -6.96 14.95
CA CYS A 194 24.76 -7.61 15.72
C CYS A 194 25.01 -9.12 15.90
N SER A 195 24.94 -9.60 17.14
CA SER A 195 25.04 -11.02 17.48
C SER A 195 23.86 -11.83 16.91
N SER A 196 24.01 -13.15 16.84
CA SER A 196 22.91 -14.01 16.37
C SER A 196 21.76 -14.07 17.38
N GLU A 197 22.06 -13.91 18.67
CA GLU A 197 21.08 -13.88 19.76
C GLU A 197 20.17 -12.64 19.65
N GLU A 198 20.75 -11.45 19.46
CA GLU A 198 19.96 -10.21 19.25
C GLU A 198 19.02 -10.31 18.03
N LEU A 199 19.51 -10.92 16.94
CA LEU A 199 18.69 -11.10 15.74
C LEU A 199 17.58 -12.14 15.95
N ASP A 200 17.85 -13.20 16.71
CA ASP A 200 16.84 -14.20 17.08
C ASP A 200 15.79 -13.62 18.03
N GLU A 201 16.15 -12.70 18.93
CA GLU A 201 15.20 -11.96 19.76
C GLU A 201 14.23 -11.12 18.92
N VAL A 202 14.73 -10.40 17.92
CA VAL A 202 13.90 -9.61 16.99
C VAL A 202 12.91 -10.52 16.25
N VAL A 203 13.39 -11.63 15.70
CA VAL A 203 12.56 -12.59 14.98
C VAL A 203 11.54 -13.25 15.91
N GLY A 204 11.96 -13.69 17.09
CA GLY A 204 11.09 -14.31 18.09
C GLY A 204 9.99 -13.37 18.54
N TYR A 205 10.31 -12.10 18.78
CA TYR A 205 9.31 -11.11 19.16
C TYR A 205 8.28 -10.84 18.05
N LEU A 206 8.69 -10.80 16.78
CA LEU A 206 7.76 -10.70 15.67
C LEU A 206 6.86 -11.95 15.56
N GLU A 207 7.42 -13.13 15.79
CA GLU A 207 6.71 -14.40 15.81
C GLU A 207 5.66 -14.47 16.93
N ASP A 208 6.04 -14.07 18.15
CA ASP A 208 5.15 -13.97 19.31
C ASP A 208 4.00 -12.99 19.09
N ASN A 209 4.17 -12.02 18.17
CA ASN A 209 3.15 -11.05 17.78
C ASN A 209 2.41 -11.43 16.49
N GLY A 210 2.58 -12.66 16.00
CA GLY A 210 1.74 -13.26 14.96
C GLY A 210 2.34 -13.22 13.54
N VAL A 211 3.57 -12.73 13.35
CA VAL A 211 4.29 -12.89 12.09
C VAL A 211 4.71 -14.36 11.97
N ARG A 212 4.11 -15.10 11.03
CA ARG A 212 4.40 -16.52 10.89
C ARG A 212 5.86 -16.79 10.54
N ARG A 213 6.42 -17.88 11.10
CA ARG A 213 7.80 -18.30 10.85
C ARG A 213 8.13 -18.46 9.35
N ASP A 214 7.21 -19.03 8.58
CA ASP A 214 7.39 -19.23 7.13
C ASP A 214 7.34 -17.93 6.31
N TRP A 215 6.83 -16.83 6.90
CA TRP A 215 6.81 -15.50 6.30
C TRP A 215 8.06 -14.67 6.60
N MET A 216 8.84 -15.04 7.62
CA MET A 216 9.95 -14.24 8.12
C MET A 216 10.97 -13.91 7.03
N GLY A 217 11.33 -14.91 6.21
CA GLY A 217 12.25 -14.71 5.11
C GLY A 217 11.78 -13.64 4.11
N TYR A 218 10.47 -13.57 3.83
CA TYR A 218 9.89 -12.54 2.98
C TYR A 218 9.91 -11.16 3.66
N VAL A 219 9.51 -11.09 4.93
CA VAL A 219 9.50 -9.84 5.72
C VAL A 219 10.89 -9.22 5.77
N LEU A 220 11.90 -9.99 6.18
CA LEU A 220 13.30 -9.55 6.26
C LEU A 220 13.84 -9.13 4.90
N SER A 221 13.48 -9.84 3.83
CA SER A 221 13.91 -9.50 2.46
C SER A 221 13.38 -8.16 1.97
N ARG A 222 12.20 -7.73 2.46
CA ARG A 222 11.50 -6.53 2.00
C ARG A 222 11.71 -5.33 2.91
N CYS A 223 11.94 -5.57 4.20
CA CYS A 223 12.27 -4.56 5.21
C CYS A 223 13.49 -4.99 6.06
N PRO A 224 14.69 -5.10 5.46
CA PRO A 224 15.92 -5.43 6.20
C PRO A 224 16.21 -4.54 7.40
N GLU A 225 15.77 -3.28 7.34
CA GLU A 225 16.00 -2.23 8.33
C GLU A 225 15.47 -2.62 9.72
N ILE A 226 14.48 -3.50 9.80
CA ILE A 226 13.90 -3.98 11.06
C ILE A 226 14.92 -4.70 11.96
N LEU A 227 15.95 -5.30 11.36
CA LEU A 227 16.99 -6.03 12.09
C LEU A 227 17.98 -5.09 12.81
N THR A 228 17.91 -3.79 12.54
CA THR A 228 18.79 -2.79 13.16
C THR A 228 18.11 -1.96 14.24
N PHE A 229 16.84 -2.24 14.52
CA PHE A 229 16.13 -1.60 15.62
C PHE A 229 16.59 -2.14 16.95
N SER A 230 16.63 -1.27 17.97
CA SER A 230 16.68 -1.76 19.34
C SER A 230 15.37 -2.48 19.67
N MET A 231 15.42 -3.37 20.66
CA MET A 231 14.23 -4.10 21.08
C MET A 231 13.14 -3.17 21.60
N GLU A 232 13.48 -2.04 22.22
CA GLU A 232 12.53 -1.01 22.66
C GLU A 232 11.82 -0.35 21.48
N GLU A 233 12.57 0.00 20.42
CA GLU A 233 12.00 0.61 19.22
C GLU A 233 11.12 -0.38 18.46
N LEU A 234 11.52 -1.65 18.37
CA LEU A 234 10.67 -2.68 17.79
C LEU A 234 9.38 -2.86 18.59
N LYS A 235 9.47 -2.94 19.92
CA LYS A 235 8.32 -3.05 20.82
C LYS A 235 7.37 -1.87 20.67
N SER A 236 7.88 -0.64 20.66
CA SER A 236 7.06 0.58 20.53
C SER A 236 6.25 0.59 19.22
N ARG A 237 6.87 0.18 18.11
CA ARG A 237 6.24 0.08 16.78
C ARG A 237 5.20 -1.03 16.71
N VAL A 238 5.44 -2.17 17.34
CA VAL A 238 4.44 -3.25 17.43
C VAL A 238 3.27 -2.79 18.29
N GLU A 239 3.54 -2.25 19.47
CA GLU A 239 2.52 -1.75 20.40
C GLU A 239 1.67 -0.64 19.81
N PHE A 240 2.23 0.21 18.95
CA PHE A 240 1.47 1.22 18.22
C PHE A 240 0.24 0.63 17.51
N TYR A 241 0.41 -0.49 16.81
CA TYR A 241 -0.69 -1.15 16.10
C TYR A 241 -1.61 -1.91 17.06
N LEU A 242 -1.05 -2.63 18.03
CA LEU A 242 -1.84 -3.42 18.98
C LEU A 242 -2.72 -2.54 19.89
N LYS A 243 -2.24 -1.36 20.30
CA LYS A 243 -3.02 -0.37 21.09
C LYS A 243 -4.20 0.21 20.31
N MET A 244 -4.16 0.17 18.98
CA MET A 244 -5.31 0.50 18.12
C MET A 244 -6.29 -0.67 17.94
N GLY A 245 -6.22 -1.71 18.79
CA GLY A 245 -7.14 -2.85 18.76
C GLY A 245 -6.85 -3.86 17.66
N MET A 246 -5.68 -3.80 17.01
CA MET A 246 -5.25 -4.81 16.04
C MET A 246 -4.84 -6.08 16.78
N ASP A 247 -5.40 -7.22 16.41
CA ASP A 247 -4.97 -8.50 16.96
C ASP A 247 -3.66 -8.99 16.33
N LYS A 248 -3.02 -9.99 16.95
CA LYS A 248 -1.74 -10.55 16.48
C LYS A 248 -1.83 -11.16 15.07
N LYS A 249 -2.97 -11.73 14.69
CA LYS A 249 -3.14 -12.38 13.39
C LYS A 249 -3.25 -11.34 12.28
N ASP A 250 -4.05 -10.29 12.51
CA ASP A 250 -4.18 -9.16 11.61
C ASP A 250 -2.85 -8.40 11.51
N PHE A 251 -2.15 -8.20 12.64
CA PHE A 251 -0.81 -7.63 12.65
C PHE A 251 0.17 -8.45 11.81
N GLY A 252 0.25 -9.75 12.03
CA GLY A 252 1.12 -10.65 11.27
C GLY A 252 0.86 -10.60 9.76
N THR A 253 -0.42 -10.59 9.37
CA THR A 253 -0.84 -10.48 7.96
C THR A 253 -0.48 -9.11 7.38
N MET A 254 -0.69 -8.03 8.13
CA MET A 254 -0.34 -6.66 7.75
C MET A 254 1.18 -6.53 7.51
N VAL A 255 2.00 -7.08 8.42
CA VAL A 255 3.46 -7.06 8.30
C VAL A 255 3.90 -7.88 7.10
N PHE A 256 3.29 -9.04 6.83
CA PHE A 256 3.58 -9.81 5.62
C PHE A 256 3.22 -9.03 4.34
N ASP A 257 2.05 -8.41 4.28
CA ASP A 257 1.58 -7.68 3.10
C ASP A 257 2.41 -6.40 2.84
N PHE A 258 2.83 -5.72 3.90
CA PHE A 258 3.59 -4.48 3.79
C PHE A 258 4.64 -4.32 4.93
N PRO A 259 5.79 -5.04 4.87
CA PRO A 259 6.81 -5.01 5.92
C PRO A 259 7.35 -3.62 6.26
N LYS A 260 7.36 -2.71 5.28
CA LYS A 260 7.81 -1.31 5.44
C LYS A 260 7.01 -0.52 6.47
N VAL A 261 5.80 -1.00 6.82
CA VAL A 261 4.95 -0.37 7.84
C VAL A 261 5.68 -0.27 9.19
N LEU A 262 6.57 -1.22 9.48
CA LEU A 262 7.39 -1.22 10.69
C LEU A 262 8.72 -0.50 10.51
N GLY A 263 9.38 -0.58 9.35
CA GLY A 263 10.79 -0.16 9.26
C GLY A 263 11.08 1.23 8.72
N TYR A 264 10.10 1.88 8.06
CA TYR A 264 10.42 3.04 7.20
C TYR A 264 10.04 4.40 7.79
N PHE A 265 9.03 4.45 8.65
CA PHE A 265 8.47 5.70 9.17
C PHE A 265 8.95 5.97 10.59
N SER A 266 9.18 7.22 10.96
CA SER A 266 9.35 7.58 12.37
C SER A 266 8.04 7.41 13.15
N MET A 267 8.13 7.20 14.47
CA MET A 267 6.94 7.14 15.33
C MET A 267 6.08 8.42 15.22
N GLU A 268 6.71 9.57 15.04
CA GLU A 268 6.02 10.85 14.84
C GLU A 268 5.20 10.85 13.53
N GLU A 269 5.79 10.44 12.41
CA GLU A 269 5.06 10.33 11.14
C GLU A 269 3.90 9.33 11.22
N MET A 270 4.07 8.22 11.94
CA MET A 270 3.03 7.23 12.16
C MET A 270 1.84 7.84 12.93
N ASN A 271 2.14 8.56 14.02
CA ASN A 271 1.15 9.26 14.84
C ASN A 271 0.41 10.35 14.03
N GLN A 272 1.13 11.16 13.25
CA GLN A 272 0.53 12.20 12.41
C GLN A 272 -0.45 11.60 11.37
N LYS A 273 -0.12 10.46 10.76
CA LYS A 273 -1.00 9.77 9.81
C LYS A 273 -2.26 9.24 10.49
N VAL A 274 -2.13 8.65 11.68
CA VAL A 274 -3.29 8.20 12.45
C VAL A 274 -4.15 9.39 12.88
N ALA A 275 -3.55 10.49 13.35
CA ALA A 275 -4.26 11.70 13.74
C ALA A 275 -5.08 12.26 12.56
N PHE A 276 -4.48 12.36 11.38
CA PHE A 276 -5.18 12.80 10.16
C PHE A 276 -6.36 11.89 9.81
N LEU A 277 -6.22 10.57 9.93
CA LEU A 277 -7.34 9.63 9.69
C LEU A 277 -8.46 9.81 10.73
N LYS A 278 -8.11 10.09 11.99
CA LYS A 278 -9.07 10.37 13.06
C LYS A 278 -9.85 11.66 12.85
N GLU A 279 -9.32 12.64 12.11
CA GLU A 279 -10.06 13.88 11.77
C GLU A 279 -11.37 13.59 11.03
N PHE A 280 -11.48 12.48 10.30
CA PHE A 280 -12.72 12.07 9.65
C PHE A 280 -13.77 11.50 10.63
N GLY A 281 -13.43 11.33 11.91
CA GLY A 281 -14.28 10.75 12.96
C GLY A 281 -14.14 9.24 13.08
N LEU A 282 -13.01 8.67 12.68
CA LEU A 282 -12.64 7.28 12.97
C LEU A 282 -12.10 7.20 14.41
N ASN A 283 -12.49 6.17 15.16
CA ASN A 283 -11.87 5.89 16.46
C ASN A 283 -10.59 5.05 16.28
N ASP A 284 -9.87 4.77 17.37
CA ASP A 284 -8.63 3.98 17.34
C ASP A 284 -8.83 2.61 16.69
N GLU A 285 -9.88 1.88 17.06
CA GLU A 285 -10.17 0.55 16.53
C GLU A 285 -10.53 0.57 15.03
N ASP A 286 -11.27 1.59 14.58
CA ASP A 286 -11.59 1.79 13.18
C ASP A 286 -10.30 2.01 12.37
N VAL A 287 -9.37 2.82 12.88
CA VAL A 287 -8.06 3.04 12.24
C VAL A 287 -7.21 1.76 12.28
N GLY A 288 -7.23 1.01 13.39
CA GLY A 288 -6.57 -0.29 13.50
C GLY A 288 -7.03 -1.26 12.42
N ARG A 289 -8.35 -1.48 12.30
CA ARG A 289 -8.95 -2.32 11.23
C ARG A 289 -8.61 -1.81 9.83
N LEU A 290 -8.65 -0.50 9.63
CA LEU A 290 -8.33 0.16 8.36
C LEU A 290 -6.88 -0.11 7.93
N LEU A 291 -5.92 0.02 8.86
CA LEU A 291 -4.50 -0.20 8.61
C LEU A 291 -4.15 -1.68 8.49
N ALA A 292 -4.81 -2.57 9.23
CA ALA A 292 -4.70 -4.02 9.04
C ALA A 292 -5.09 -4.41 7.60
N PHE A 293 -6.22 -3.89 7.12
CA PHE A 293 -6.71 -4.18 5.77
C PHE A 293 -5.90 -3.47 4.66
N LYS A 294 -5.43 -2.24 4.92
CA LYS A 294 -4.70 -1.44 3.91
C LYS A 294 -3.49 -0.69 4.50
N PRO A 295 -2.40 -1.40 4.83
CA PRO A 295 -1.22 -0.77 5.45
C PRO A 295 -0.50 0.22 4.54
N GLN A 296 -0.72 0.16 3.22
CA GLN A 296 -0.14 1.12 2.27
C GLN A 296 -0.64 2.55 2.48
N LEU A 297 -1.71 2.76 3.26
CA LEU A 297 -2.10 4.08 3.75
C LEU A 297 -0.95 4.76 4.51
N MET A 298 -0.17 4.01 5.29
CA MET A 298 0.99 4.55 6.00
C MET A 298 2.06 5.10 5.06
N ALA A 299 2.16 4.58 3.83
CA ALA A 299 3.11 5.07 2.84
C ALA A 299 2.63 6.30 2.05
N CYS A 300 1.37 6.73 2.23
CA CYS A 300 0.83 7.88 1.51
C CYS A 300 1.21 9.19 2.21
N SER A 301 1.68 10.18 1.45
CA SER A 301 1.99 11.51 1.99
C SER A 301 0.71 12.25 2.37
N ILE A 302 0.69 12.90 3.54
CA ILE A 302 -0.44 13.74 3.96
C ILE A 302 -0.55 14.95 3.02
N GLU A 303 0.57 15.65 2.79
CA GLU A 303 0.61 16.89 2.00
C GLU A 303 0.37 16.65 0.51
N GLU A 304 1.02 15.63 -0.07
CA GLU A 304 1.01 15.44 -1.53
C GLU A 304 -0.14 14.53 -2.00
N ARG A 305 -0.69 13.68 -1.11
CA ARG A 305 -1.75 12.74 -1.48
C ARG A 305 -3.08 13.10 -0.82
N TRP A 306 -3.13 13.09 0.51
CA TRP A 306 -4.41 13.13 1.22
C TRP A 306 -5.05 14.51 1.20
N LYS A 307 -4.30 15.59 1.49
CA LYS A 307 -4.85 16.95 1.48
C LYS A 307 -5.42 17.38 0.12
N PRO A 308 -4.73 17.18 -1.02
CA PRO A 308 -5.29 17.49 -2.34
C PRO A 308 -6.55 16.69 -2.64
N LEU A 309 -6.55 15.40 -2.30
CA LEU A 309 -7.70 14.53 -2.48
C LEU A 309 -8.91 15.01 -1.67
N VAL A 310 -8.71 15.32 -0.40
CA VAL A 310 -9.75 15.82 0.52
C VAL A 310 -10.30 17.16 0.02
N LYS A 311 -9.44 18.09 -0.39
CA LYS A 311 -9.85 19.37 -0.99
C LYS A 311 -10.70 19.15 -2.24
N TYR A 312 -10.32 18.20 -3.08
CA TYR A 312 -11.09 17.86 -4.28
C TYR A 312 -12.45 17.24 -3.93
N PHE A 313 -12.52 16.36 -2.93
CA PHE A 313 -13.79 15.82 -2.46
C PHE A 313 -14.72 16.90 -1.88
N TYR A 314 -14.19 17.87 -1.14
CA TYR A 314 -14.98 19.04 -0.72
C TYR A 314 -15.47 19.86 -1.92
N TYR A 315 -14.63 20.06 -2.94
CA TYR A 315 -15.05 20.72 -4.18
C TYR A 315 -16.18 19.98 -4.93
N LEU A 316 -16.27 18.66 -4.76
CA LEU A 316 -17.39 17.85 -5.26
C LEU A 316 -18.62 17.85 -4.34
N GLY A 317 -18.62 18.63 -3.25
CA GLY A 317 -19.73 18.72 -2.30
C GLY A 317 -19.81 17.55 -1.32
N MET A 318 -18.73 16.80 -1.12
CA MET A 318 -18.71 15.68 -0.19
C MET A 318 -18.51 16.12 1.26
N SER A 319 -19.27 15.53 2.17
CA SER A 319 -19.13 15.76 3.61
C SER A 319 -17.98 14.94 4.21
N ARG A 320 -17.59 15.29 5.44
CA ARG A 320 -16.64 14.50 6.25
C ARG A 320 -17.09 13.04 6.39
N ASP A 321 -18.37 12.81 6.67
CA ASP A 321 -18.94 11.46 6.80
C ASP A 321 -18.90 10.67 5.49
N SER A 322 -19.06 11.37 4.35
CA SER A 322 -18.90 10.76 3.02
C SER A 322 -17.48 10.23 2.83
N MET A 323 -16.48 11.00 3.26
CA MET A 323 -15.07 10.59 3.19
C MET A 323 -14.75 9.48 4.19
N LYS A 324 -15.28 9.53 5.42
CA LYS A 324 -15.21 8.43 6.39
C LYS A 324 -15.76 7.14 5.78
N ARG A 325 -16.91 7.21 5.12
CA ARG A 325 -17.52 6.06 4.41
C ARG A 325 -16.62 5.54 3.29
N ILE A 326 -16.00 6.40 2.49
CA ILE A 326 -15.03 5.98 1.47
C ILE A 326 -13.84 5.25 2.10
N LEU A 327 -13.24 5.81 3.16
CA LEU A 327 -12.12 5.18 3.87
C LEU A 327 -12.50 3.79 4.39
N THR A 328 -13.70 3.65 4.95
CA THR A 328 -14.17 2.39 5.54
C THR A 328 -14.50 1.33 4.47
N ILE A 329 -15.17 1.72 3.38
CA ILE A 329 -15.61 0.77 2.34
C ILE A 329 -14.49 0.47 1.34
N LYS A 330 -13.70 1.48 0.97
CA LYS A 330 -12.71 1.38 -0.10
C LYS A 330 -11.48 2.26 0.17
N PRO A 331 -10.66 1.90 1.18
CA PRO A 331 -9.50 2.71 1.59
C PRO A 331 -8.47 2.94 0.50
N MET A 332 -8.37 2.01 -0.46
CA MET A 332 -7.47 2.15 -1.60
C MET A 332 -7.71 3.43 -2.43
N VAL A 333 -8.88 4.08 -2.32
CA VAL A 333 -9.13 5.39 -2.93
C VAL A 333 -8.16 6.46 -2.41
N PHE A 334 -7.73 6.37 -1.16
CA PHE A 334 -6.73 7.28 -0.57
C PHE A 334 -5.28 6.93 -0.93
N CYS A 335 -5.08 5.86 -1.70
CA CYS A 335 -3.76 5.43 -2.19
C CYS A 335 -3.58 5.67 -3.70
N VAL A 336 -4.64 6.02 -4.44
CA VAL A 336 -4.56 6.25 -5.89
C VAL A 336 -4.24 7.70 -6.20
N ASP A 337 -3.76 7.93 -7.42
CA ASP A 337 -3.40 9.25 -7.88
C ASP A 337 -4.65 10.11 -8.15
N LEU A 338 -4.65 11.35 -7.67
CA LEU A 338 -5.82 12.22 -7.77
C LEU A 338 -6.09 12.57 -9.24
N GLU A 339 -5.08 13.09 -9.94
CA GLU A 339 -5.23 13.65 -11.28
C GLU A 339 -5.50 12.57 -12.33
N SER A 340 -4.64 11.56 -12.41
CA SER A 340 -4.72 10.55 -13.46
C SER A 340 -5.87 9.56 -13.25
N ILE A 341 -6.34 9.36 -12.01
CA ILE A 341 -7.32 8.30 -11.70
C ILE A 341 -8.68 8.85 -11.27
N ILE A 342 -8.75 9.85 -10.40
CA ILE A 342 -10.03 10.33 -9.85
C ILE A 342 -10.60 11.47 -10.70
N VAL A 343 -9.80 12.48 -11.03
CA VAL A 343 -10.23 13.63 -11.85
C VAL A 343 -10.67 13.15 -13.25
N THR A 344 -9.92 12.24 -13.88
CA THR A 344 -10.30 11.67 -15.19
C THR A 344 -11.66 10.96 -15.17
N LYS A 345 -11.99 10.23 -14.09
CA LYS A 345 -13.31 9.61 -13.93
C LYS A 345 -14.40 10.63 -13.72
N VAL A 346 -14.16 11.63 -12.88
CA VAL A 346 -15.13 12.71 -12.62
C VAL A 346 -15.41 13.49 -13.90
N GLN A 347 -14.38 13.78 -14.71
CA GLN A 347 -14.55 14.45 -15.98
C GLN A 347 -15.39 13.62 -16.94
N PHE A 348 -15.09 12.32 -17.09
CA PHE A 348 -15.92 11.43 -17.89
C PHE A 348 -17.39 11.41 -17.43
N LEU A 349 -17.64 11.40 -16.12
CA LEU A 349 -19.00 11.44 -15.57
C LEU A 349 -19.73 12.75 -15.94
N ARG A 350 -19.02 13.88 -15.94
CA ARG A 350 -19.56 15.16 -16.44
C ARG A 350 -19.85 15.12 -17.93
N ASP A 351 -18.94 14.54 -18.72
CA ASP A 351 -19.07 14.46 -20.18
C ASP A 351 -20.29 13.64 -20.62
N ILE A 352 -20.68 12.62 -19.83
CA ILE A 352 -21.90 11.83 -20.06
C ILE A 352 -23.16 12.47 -19.44
N GLY A 353 -23.06 13.68 -18.87
CA GLY A 353 -24.19 14.44 -18.38
C GLY A 353 -24.60 14.17 -16.93
N VAL A 354 -23.73 13.60 -16.08
CA VAL A 354 -23.99 13.53 -14.63
C VAL A 354 -23.90 14.95 -14.05
N GLN A 355 -24.94 15.37 -13.35
CA GLN A 355 -25.01 16.71 -12.75
C GLN A 355 -23.93 16.92 -11.69
N LYS A 356 -23.31 18.11 -11.68
CA LYS A 356 -22.12 18.40 -10.87
C LYS A 356 -22.36 18.18 -9.37
N ASP A 357 -23.51 18.59 -8.88
CA ASP A 357 -23.99 18.44 -7.50
C ASP A 357 -24.31 16.97 -7.14
N ALA A 358 -24.68 16.14 -8.12
CA ALA A 358 -24.96 14.73 -7.91
C ALA A 358 -23.68 13.86 -7.82
N ILE A 359 -22.57 14.28 -8.42
CA ILE A 359 -21.33 13.47 -8.51
C ILE A 359 -20.79 13.10 -7.12
N GLY A 360 -20.65 14.07 -6.21
CA GLY A 360 -20.11 13.82 -4.87
C GLY A 360 -20.91 12.79 -4.10
N ASN A 361 -22.25 12.96 -4.07
CA ASN A 361 -23.17 12.03 -3.42
C ASN A 361 -23.13 10.63 -4.06
N MET A 362 -23.09 10.55 -5.39
CA MET A 362 -22.99 9.29 -6.12
C MET A 362 -21.70 8.52 -5.76
N LEU A 363 -20.56 9.21 -5.74
CA LEU A 363 -19.27 8.62 -5.36
C LEU A 363 -19.24 8.18 -3.90
N ALA A 364 -19.84 8.96 -2.99
CA ALA A 364 -19.96 8.61 -1.58
C ALA A 364 -20.85 7.37 -1.36
N LYS A 365 -21.95 7.26 -2.11
CA LYS A 365 -22.89 6.13 -2.03
C LYS A 365 -22.24 4.84 -2.54
N PHE A 366 -21.45 4.93 -3.61
CA PHE A 366 -20.76 3.79 -4.23
C PHE A 366 -19.24 4.03 -4.45
N PRO A 367 -18.42 4.04 -3.38
CA PRO A 367 -16.97 4.22 -3.45
C PRO A 367 -16.21 3.26 -4.38
N PRO A 368 -16.60 1.98 -4.54
CA PRO A 368 -15.92 1.05 -5.45
C PRO A 368 -15.77 1.57 -6.89
N LEU A 369 -16.66 2.47 -7.34
CA LEU A 369 -16.57 3.09 -8.67
C LEU A 369 -15.21 3.74 -8.95
N LEU A 370 -14.60 4.37 -7.94
CA LEU A 370 -13.31 5.05 -8.08
C LEU A 370 -12.14 4.08 -8.34
N THR A 371 -12.35 2.80 -8.10
CA THR A 371 -11.35 1.73 -8.27
C THR A 371 -11.53 0.94 -9.56
N TYR A 372 -12.66 1.12 -10.25
CA TYR A 372 -12.90 0.46 -11.54
C TYR A 372 -12.10 1.11 -12.66
N SER A 373 -11.69 0.28 -13.63
CA SER A 373 -11.04 0.79 -14.84
C SER A 373 -12.03 1.63 -15.65
N LEU A 374 -11.67 2.88 -15.93
CA LEU A 374 -12.47 3.76 -16.77
C LEU A 374 -12.72 3.13 -18.16
N ASN A 375 -11.67 2.60 -18.78
CA ASN A 375 -11.72 2.10 -20.16
C ASN A 375 -12.17 0.65 -20.27
N LYS A 376 -11.83 -0.21 -19.29
CA LYS A 376 -12.17 -1.64 -19.37
C LYS A 376 -13.50 -2.00 -18.68
N LYS A 377 -14.06 -1.11 -17.85
CA LYS A 377 -15.26 -1.41 -17.06
C LYS A 377 -16.33 -0.33 -17.19
N ILE A 378 -16.01 0.92 -16.87
CA ILE A 378 -17.02 2.00 -16.82
C ILE A 378 -17.55 2.33 -18.22
N ARG A 379 -16.67 2.70 -19.16
CA ARG A 379 -17.06 3.06 -20.54
C ARG A 379 -17.85 1.95 -21.25
N PRO A 380 -17.43 0.67 -21.23
CA PRO A 380 -18.20 -0.40 -21.86
C PRO A 380 -19.63 -0.54 -21.32
N VAL A 381 -19.83 -0.38 -20.00
CA VAL A 381 -21.18 -0.45 -19.41
C VAL A 381 -22.04 0.74 -19.86
N VAL A 382 -21.48 1.96 -19.90
CA VAL A 382 -22.20 3.14 -20.41
C VAL A 382 -22.61 2.93 -21.87
N ILE A 383 -21.70 2.45 -22.72
CA ILE A 383 -21.99 2.14 -24.14
C ILE A 383 -23.09 1.08 -24.25
N PHE A 384 -23.04 0.03 -23.43
CA PHE A 384 -24.08 -0.99 -23.39
C PHE A 384 -25.46 -0.40 -23.04
N LEU A 385 -25.52 0.48 -22.03
CA LEU A 385 -26.77 1.10 -21.61
C LEU A 385 -27.37 1.96 -22.74
N LEU A 386 -26.54 2.73 -23.43
CA LEU A 386 -26.96 3.59 -24.56
C LEU A 386 -27.42 2.78 -25.78
N THR A 387 -26.71 1.70 -26.10
CA THR A 387 -26.88 1.00 -27.40
C THR A 387 -27.76 -0.25 -27.32
N LYS A 388 -27.66 -1.03 -26.24
CA LYS A 388 -28.33 -2.33 -26.10
C LYS A 388 -29.45 -2.32 -25.07
N ALA A 389 -29.40 -1.43 -24.07
CA ALA A 389 -30.45 -1.31 -23.07
C ALA A 389 -31.48 -0.20 -23.36
N GLY A 390 -31.24 0.62 -24.41
CA GLY A 390 -32.20 1.62 -24.90
C GLY A 390 -32.22 2.93 -24.12
N VAL A 391 -31.29 3.14 -23.17
CA VAL A 391 -31.22 4.39 -22.40
C VAL A 391 -30.84 5.55 -23.32
N SER A 392 -31.58 6.65 -23.26
CA SER A 392 -31.31 7.81 -24.10
C SER A 392 -30.03 8.56 -23.67
N GLN A 393 -29.42 9.29 -24.60
CA GLN A 393 -28.28 10.17 -24.29
C GLN A 393 -28.65 11.27 -23.28
N ARG A 394 -29.93 11.67 -23.22
CA ARG A 394 -30.42 12.66 -22.25
C ARG A 394 -30.51 12.07 -20.84
N ASP A 395 -30.82 10.78 -20.72
CA ASP A 395 -31.10 10.14 -19.44
C ASP A 395 -29.88 9.41 -18.84
N ILE A 396 -28.84 9.13 -19.63
CA ILE A 396 -27.69 8.34 -19.17
C ILE A 396 -27.01 8.93 -17.92
N GLY A 397 -26.84 10.26 -17.86
CA GLY A 397 -26.30 10.93 -16.69
C GLY A 397 -27.15 10.70 -15.44
N LYS A 398 -28.49 10.82 -15.57
CA LYS A 398 -29.45 10.53 -14.48
C LYS A 398 -29.40 9.07 -14.05
N VAL A 399 -29.37 8.13 -15.00
CA VAL A 399 -29.29 6.69 -14.73
C VAL A 399 -28.05 6.35 -13.91
N ILE A 400 -26.89 6.88 -14.30
CA ILE A 400 -25.63 6.63 -13.59
C ILE A 400 -25.62 7.30 -12.22
N ALA A 401 -26.17 8.50 -12.08
CA ALA A 401 -26.29 9.19 -10.79
C ALA A 401 -27.15 8.41 -9.78
N LEU A 402 -28.29 7.88 -10.24
CA LEU A 402 -29.25 7.16 -9.40
C LEU A 402 -28.83 5.72 -9.10
N GLY A 403 -28.14 5.06 -10.04
CA GLY A 403 -27.70 3.67 -9.93
C GLY A 403 -26.25 3.44 -10.35
N PRO A 404 -25.26 4.05 -9.67
CA PRO A 404 -23.83 3.89 -10.02
C PRO A 404 -23.34 2.44 -9.93
N GLU A 405 -24.03 1.59 -9.17
CA GLU A 405 -23.73 0.16 -9.04
C GLU A 405 -23.89 -0.61 -10.34
N LEU A 406 -24.66 -0.09 -11.31
CA LEU A 406 -24.74 -0.67 -12.65
C LEU A 406 -23.37 -0.76 -13.31
N LEU A 407 -22.50 0.22 -13.08
CA LEU A 407 -21.12 0.25 -13.60
C LEU A 407 -20.25 -0.88 -13.05
N GLY A 408 -20.66 -1.53 -11.95
CA GLY A 408 -20.00 -2.72 -11.41
C GLY A 408 -20.49 -4.03 -12.03
N CYS A 409 -21.64 -4.05 -12.70
CA CYS A 409 -22.27 -5.28 -13.18
C CYS A 409 -21.53 -5.90 -14.38
N SER A 410 -21.63 -7.23 -14.51
CA SER A 410 -21.17 -7.91 -15.73
C SER A 410 -22.15 -7.62 -16.87
N ILE A 411 -21.65 -7.15 -18.01
CA ILE A 411 -22.48 -6.93 -19.19
C ILE A 411 -23.06 -8.28 -19.64
N ALA A 412 -22.19 -9.24 -19.92
CA ALA A 412 -22.59 -10.54 -20.45
C ALA A 412 -23.50 -11.29 -19.50
N ASN A 413 -23.14 -11.44 -18.22
CA ASN A 413 -23.83 -12.38 -17.31
C ASN A 413 -24.98 -11.76 -16.51
N LYS A 414 -25.14 -10.43 -16.54
CA LYS A 414 -26.14 -9.75 -15.71
C LYS A 414 -26.98 -8.76 -16.49
N LEU A 415 -26.36 -7.77 -17.13
CA LEU A 415 -27.11 -6.70 -17.78
C LEU A 415 -27.81 -7.19 -19.06
N ASP A 416 -27.07 -7.88 -19.95
CA ASP A 416 -27.61 -8.40 -21.21
C ASP A 416 -28.69 -9.46 -21.00
N HIS A 417 -28.52 -10.33 -19.99
CA HIS A 417 -29.54 -11.30 -19.61
C HIS A 417 -30.85 -10.61 -19.17
N ASN A 418 -30.77 -9.56 -18.36
CA ASN A 418 -31.96 -8.82 -17.94
C ASN A 418 -32.61 -8.07 -19.11
N VAL A 419 -31.82 -7.42 -19.97
CA VAL A 419 -32.32 -6.76 -21.17
C VAL A 419 -33.08 -7.76 -22.06
N LYS A 420 -32.47 -8.90 -22.39
CA LYS A 420 -33.11 -9.96 -23.18
C LYS A 420 -34.40 -10.48 -22.54
N TYR A 421 -34.41 -10.62 -21.22
CA TYR A 421 -35.62 -11.01 -20.49
C TYR A 421 -36.74 -9.99 -20.69
N PHE A 422 -36.53 -8.70 -20.45
CA PHE A 422 -37.58 -7.69 -20.61
C PHE A 422 -38.06 -7.57 -22.06
N LEU A 423 -37.16 -7.64 -23.04
CA LEU A 423 -37.53 -7.68 -24.46
C LEU A 423 -38.40 -8.91 -24.79
N SER A 424 -38.09 -10.07 -24.21
CA SER A 424 -38.89 -11.30 -24.40
C SER A 424 -40.31 -11.21 -23.83
N LEU A 425 -40.58 -10.25 -22.92
CA LEU A 425 -41.93 -9.98 -22.41
C LEU A 425 -42.77 -9.13 -23.36
N GLY A 426 -42.21 -8.67 -24.49
CA GLY A 426 -42.86 -7.77 -25.44
C GLY A 426 -42.66 -6.28 -25.15
N ILE A 427 -41.78 -5.91 -24.21
CA ILE A 427 -41.42 -4.52 -23.94
C ILE A 427 -40.45 -4.07 -25.03
N SER A 428 -40.76 -2.97 -25.73
CA SER A 428 -39.85 -2.44 -26.76
C SER A 428 -38.56 -1.90 -26.16
N LEU A 429 -37.48 -1.86 -26.94
CA LEU A 429 -36.19 -1.32 -26.47
C LEU A 429 -36.29 0.11 -25.95
N ARG A 430 -37.12 0.95 -26.61
CA ARG A 430 -37.38 2.32 -26.17
C ARG A 430 -38.08 2.36 -24.81
N GLN A 431 -39.16 1.61 -24.63
CA GLN A 431 -39.87 1.53 -23.35
C GLN A 431 -38.93 1.02 -22.25
N LEU A 432 -38.13 0.00 -22.52
CA LEU A 432 -37.14 -0.50 -21.56
C LEU A 432 -36.14 0.59 -21.16
N GLY A 433 -35.67 1.39 -22.11
CA GLY A 433 -34.84 2.57 -21.85
C GLY A 433 -35.48 3.57 -20.90
N GLU A 434 -36.74 3.91 -21.14
CA GLU A 434 -37.55 4.80 -20.28
C GLU A 434 -37.74 4.17 -18.88
N MET A 435 -37.99 2.86 -18.80
CA MET A 435 -38.10 2.13 -17.53
C MET A 435 -36.79 2.15 -16.73
N ILE A 436 -35.64 2.00 -17.39
CA ILE A 436 -34.32 2.07 -16.75
C ILE A 436 -34.02 3.51 -16.30
N ALA A 437 -34.43 4.52 -17.07
CA ALA A 437 -34.29 5.93 -16.71
C ALA A 437 -35.10 6.33 -15.46
N ASP A 438 -36.25 5.67 -15.24
CA ASP A 438 -37.06 5.84 -14.02
C ASP A 438 -36.50 5.01 -12.85
N PHE A 439 -36.10 3.76 -13.11
CA PHE A 439 -35.62 2.84 -12.08
C PHE A 439 -34.38 2.03 -12.53
N PRO A 440 -33.16 2.61 -12.44
CA PRO A 440 -31.93 1.96 -12.93
C PRO A 440 -31.65 0.58 -12.32
N MET A 441 -32.06 0.40 -11.07
CA MET A 441 -31.88 -0.84 -10.32
C MET A 441 -32.64 -2.04 -10.93
N LEU A 442 -33.55 -1.81 -11.87
CA LEU A 442 -34.28 -2.85 -12.60
C LEU A 442 -33.35 -3.94 -13.16
N LEU A 443 -32.22 -3.56 -13.75
CA LEU A 443 -31.26 -4.51 -14.35
C LEU A 443 -30.40 -5.28 -13.33
N ARG A 444 -30.51 -4.98 -12.03
CA ARG A 444 -29.76 -5.66 -10.97
C ARG A 444 -30.51 -6.81 -10.33
N TYR A 445 -31.82 -6.92 -10.53
CA TYR A 445 -32.60 -8.04 -10.00
C TYR A 445 -32.21 -9.36 -10.67
N ASN A 446 -32.42 -10.46 -9.94
CA ASN A 446 -32.31 -11.80 -10.51
C ASN A 446 -33.61 -12.12 -11.24
N ILE A 447 -33.51 -12.64 -12.47
CA ILE A 447 -34.67 -12.95 -13.31
C ILE A 447 -35.60 -13.96 -12.63
N GLU A 448 -35.06 -14.89 -11.85
CA GLU A 448 -35.87 -15.85 -11.07
C GLU A 448 -36.75 -15.17 -10.00
N ILE A 449 -36.41 -13.96 -9.56
CA ILE A 449 -37.25 -13.16 -8.66
C ILE A 449 -38.26 -12.31 -9.46
N LEU A 450 -37.89 -11.88 -10.67
CA LEU A 450 -38.75 -11.09 -11.55
C LEU A 450 -39.89 -11.93 -12.16
N ARG A 451 -39.58 -13.17 -12.56
CA ARG A 451 -40.51 -14.07 -13.26
C ARG A 451 -41.79 -14.37 -12.48
N PRO A 452 -41.76 -14.75 -11.19
CA PRO A 452 -42.97 -14.98 -10.40
C PRO A 452 -43.84 -13.71 -10.29
N LYS A 453 -43.21 -12.55 -10.07
CA LYS A 453 -43.93 -11.26 -9.97
C LYS A 453 -44.63 -10.90 -11.29
N TYR A 454 -43.92 -11.05 -12.41
CA TYR A 454 -44.50 -10.86 -13.74
C TYR A 454 -45.66 -11.83 -14.01
N ARG A 455 -45.47 -13.12 -13.67
CA ARG A 455 -46.49 -14.15 -13.86
C ARG A 455 -47.75 -13.84 -13.05
N TYR A 456 -47.60 -13.43 -11.80
CA TYR A 456 -48.71 -13.04 -10.94
C TYR A 456 -49.46 -11.83 -11.51
N LEU A 457 -48.74 -10.80 -11.94
CA LEU A 457 -49.34 -9.62 -12.58
C LEU A 457 -50.19 -9.97 -13.81
N ARG A 458 -49.64 -10.81 -14.71
CA ARG A 458 -50.32 -11.14 -15.98
C ARG A 458 -51.41 -12.20 -15.85
N ARG A 459 -51.19 -13.24 -15.03
CA ARG A 459 -52.10 -14.39 -14.93
C ARG A 459 -53.12 -14.27 -13.81
N THR A 460 -52.75 -13.64 -12.69
CA THR A 460 -53.60 -13.57 -11.50
C THR A 460 -54.25 -12.19 -11.35
N MET A 461 -53.48 -11.10 -11.53
CA MET A 461 -54.03 -9.75 -11.49
C MET A 461 -54.64 -9.30 -12.82
N VAL A 462 -54.39 -10.06 -13.90
CA VAL A 462 -54.89 -9.81 -15.26
C VAL A 462 -54.61 -8.37 -15.74
N ARG A 463 -53.41 -7.85 -15.44
CA ARG A 463 -53.01 -6.47 -15.80
C ARG A 463 -52.28 -6.39 -17.13
N PRO A 464 -52.39 -5.28 -17.89
CA PRO A 464 -51.61 -5.09 -19.11
C PRO A 464 -50.11 -4.92 -18.82
N LEU A 465 -49.27 -5.18 -19.82
CA LEU A 465 -47.83 -4.91 -19.76
C LEU A 465 -47.50 -3.44 -19.51
N GLN A 466 -48.38 -2.54 -19.97
CA GLN A 466 -48.25 -1.09 -19.82
C GLN A 466 -48.11 -0.66 -18.35
N ASP A 467 -48.78 -1.35 -17.43
CA ASP A 467 -48.65 -1.08 -15.99
C ASP A 467 -47.20 -1.23 -15.48
N LEU A 468 -46.41 -2.14 -16.08
CA LEU A 468 -44.99 -2.30 -15.75
C LEU A 468 -44.12 -1.19 -16.34
N VAL A 469 -44.47 -0.70 -17.53
CA VAL A 469 -43.75 0.41 -18.17
C VAL A 469 -43.96 1.70 -17.38
N GLU A 470 -45.20 1.96 -16.94
CA GLU A 470 -45.55 3.14 -16.14
C GLU A 470 -45.09 3.09 -14.68
N PHE A 471 -44.83 1.88 -14.17
CA PHE A 471 -44.35 1.68 -12.80
C PHE A 471 -43.34 0.51 -12.71
N PRO A 472 -42.11 0.69 -13.22
CA PRO A 472 -41.07 -0.35 -13.21
C PRO A 472 -40.69 -0.80 -11.80
N ARG A 473 -40.87 0.09 -10.82
CA ARG A 473 -40.69 -0.18 -9.39
C ARG A 473 -41.61 -1.29 -8.85
N PHE A 474 -42.62 -1.73 -9.58
CA PHE A 474 -43.37 -2.95 -9.27
C PHE A 474 -42.46 -4.11 -8.85
N PHE A 475 -41.34 -4.31 -9.56
CA PHE A 475 -40.41 -5.39 -9.28
C PHE A 475 -39.62 -5.25 -7.97
N SER A 476 -39.59 -4.07 -7.34
CA SER A 476 -38.92 -3.89 -6.04
C SER A 476 -39.75 -4.35 -4.85
N TYR A 477 -41.08 -4.44 -4.98
CA TYR A 477 -41.96 -4.86 -3.89
C TYR A 477 -41.98 -6.37 -3.71
N SER A 478 -42.13 -6.85 -2.47
CA SER A 478 -42.26 -8.27 -2.17
C SER A 478 -43.51 -8.85 -2.82
N LEU A 479 -43.40 -10.05 -3.39
CA LEU A 479 -44.54 -10.75 -3.96
C LEU A 479 -45.52 -11.16 -2.85
N GLU A 480 -45.00 -11.88 -1.86
CA GLU A 480 -45.78 -12.46 -0.76
C GLU A 480 -46.25 -11.42 0.26
N GLU A 481 -45.39 -10.45 0.60
CA GLU A 481 -45.66 -9.53 1.71
C GLU A 481 -46.36 -8.23 1.28
N ARG A 482 -46.34 -7.88 -0.02
CA ARG A 482 -46.87 -6.59 -0.48
C ARG A 482 -47.83 -6.73 -1.66
N ILE A 483 -47.40 -7.38 -2.73
CA ILE A 483 -48.18 -7.45 -3.98
C ILE A 483 -49.43 -8.32 -3.79
N ILE A 484 -49.27 -9.54 -3.28
CA ILE A 484 -50.39 -10.48 -3.08
C ILE A 484 -51.41 -9.95 -2.05
N PRO A 485 -51.02 -9.50 -0.84
CA PRO A 485 -51.97 -9.07 0.18
C PRO A 485 -52.79 -7.86 -0.28
N ARG A 486 -52.13 -6.84 -0.85
CA ARG A 486 -52.84 -5.65 -1.36
C ARG A 486 -53.73 -5.97 -2.55
N HIS A 487 -53.35 -6.91 -3.41
CA HIS A 487 -54.21 -7.35 -4.51
C HIS A 487 -55.48 -8.01 -3.97
N ARG A 488 -55.34 -8.87 -2.95
CA ARG A 488 -56.48 -9.55 -2.32
C ARG A 488 -57.46 -8.54 -1.71
N ILE A 489 -56.97 -7.57 -0.94
CA ILE A 489 -57.80 -6.51 -0.36
C ILE A 489 -58.57 -5.76 -1.45
N MET A 490 -57.91 -5.44 -2.58
CA MET A 490 -58.57 -4.77 -3.71
C MET A 490 -59.68 -5.63 -4.35
N VAL A 491 -59.44 -6.93 -4.52
CA VAL A 491 -60.42 -7.87 -5.07
C VAL A 491 -61.62 -8.04 -4.13
N GLU A 492 -61.37 -8.27 -2.84
CA GLU A 492 -62.42 -8.42 -1.82
C GLU A 492 -63.30 -7.17 -1.74
N ASN A 493 -62.69 -5.99 -1.86
CA ASN A 493 -63.40 -4.72 -1.86
C ASN A 493 -63.90 -4.31 -3.25
N ARG A 494 -63.74 -5.12 -4.31
CA ARG A 494 -64.11 -4.83 -5.71
C ARG A 494 -63.68 -3.44 -6.18
N ILE A 495 -62.42 -3.10 -5.95
CA ILE A 495 -61.80 -1.83 -6.33
C ILE A 495 -60.57 -2.08 -7.17
N ASN A 496 -60.23 -1.09 -8.00
CA ASN A 496 -59.07 -1.15 -8.85
C ASN A 496 -58.31 0.18 -8.85
N PHE A 497 -56.99 0.12 -8.59
CA PHE A 497 -56.05 1.22 -8.58
C PHE A 497 -54.89 0.95 -9.54
N LYS A 498 -54.27 2.02 -10.05
CA LYS A 498 -52.95 1.92 -10.72
C LYS A 498 -51.92 1.37 -9.74
N LEU A 499 -50.96 0.58 -10.24
CA LEU A 499 -49.94 -0.08 -9.41
C LEU A 499 -49.17 0.89 -8.49
N ARG A 500 -48.90 2.11 -8.94
CA ARG A 500 -48.23 3.13 -8.13
C ARG A 500 -49.00 3.52 -6.86
N TYR A 501 -50.33 3.57 -6.92
CA TYR A 501 -51.17 3.88 -5.76
C TYR A 501 -51.43 2.66 -4.89
N MET A 502 -51.43 1.47 -5.51
CA MET A 502 -51.54 0.21 -4.82
C MET A 502 -50.28 -0.12 -4.02
N LEU A 503 -49.08 0.09 -4.56
CA LEU A 503 -47.83 -0.43 -3.98
C LEU A 503 -46.92 0.67 -3.44
N GLY A 504 -46.99 1.88 -3.99
CA GLY A 504 -46.12 3.00 -3.64
C GLY A 504 -46.45 3.68 -2.32
N SER A 505 -47.70 3.58 -1.87
CA SER A 505 -48.24 4.17 -0.64
C SER A 505 -47.85 3.39 0.62
N THR A 506 -47.88 4.05 1.78
CA THR A 506 -47.78 3.36 3.09
C THR A 506 -48.98 2.44 3.33
N ASP A 507 -48.97 1.64 4.40
CA ASP A 507 -50.11 0.76 4.71
C ASP A 507 -51.34 1.59 5.11
N GLU A 508 -51.14 2.65 5.91
CA GLU A 508 -52.21 3.57 6.32
C GLU A 508 -52.80 4.33 5.11
N GLU A 509 -51.94 4.86 4.23
CA GLU A 509 -52.38 5.55 3.02
C GLU A 509 -53.14 4.61 2.06
N PHE A 510 -52.71 3.35 1.98
CA PHE A 510 -53.39 2.36 1.16
C PHE A 510 -54.77 2.04 1.74
N ASP A 511 -54.86 1.76 3.04
CA ASP A 511 -56.10 1.44 3.73
C ASP A 511 -57.11 2.60 3.65
N GLN A 512 -56.64 3.84 3.84
CA GLN A 512 -57.48 5.02 3.67
C GLN A 512 -58.05 5.12 2.25
N ARG A 513 -57.23 4.90 1.22
CA ARG A 513 -57.69 4.90 -0.18
C ARG A 513 -58.72 3.81 -0.44
N VAL A 514 -58.54 2.62 0.13
CA VAL A 514 -59.50 1.52 0.04
C VAL A 514 -60.82 1.94 0.67
N GLN A 515 -60.80 2.47 1.89
CA GLN A 515 -62.00 2.93 2.59
C GLN A 515 -62.74 4.03 1.81
N ASP A 516 -62.01 5.02 1.27
CA ASP A 516 -62.59 6.11 0.50
C ASP A 516 -63.22 5.61 -0.82
N ALA A 517 -62.58 4.65 -1.49
CA ALA A 517 -63.12 4.03 -2.69
C ALA A 517 -64.38 3.22 -2.41
N VAL A 518 -64.39 2.45 -1.31
CA VAL A 518 -65.57 1.68 -0.87
C VAL A 518 -66.73 2.61 -0.52
N LYS A 519 -66.49 3.68 0.27
CA LYS A 519 -67.51 4.69 0.60
C LYS A 519 -68.06 5.37 -0.64
N ARG A 520 -67.20 5.73 -1.60
CA ARG A 520 -67.61 6.35 -2.86
C ARG A 520 -68.53 5.42 -3.68
N ARG A 521 -68.18 4.13 -3.75
CA ARG A 521 -69.03 3.14 -4.42
C ARG A 521 -70.37 2.98 -3.72
N GLN A 522 -70.38 2.82 -2.38
CA GLN A 522 -71.62 2.69 -1.61
C GLN A 522 -72.54 3.90 -1.81
N ARG A 523 -72.00 5.13 -1.83
CA ARG A 523 -72.77 6.34 -2.13
C ARG A 523 -73.41 6.27 -3.52
N PHE A 524 -72.63 5.87 -4.53
CA PHE A 524 -73.11 5.73 -5.90
C PHE A 524 -74.22 4.66 -6.01
N GLU A 525 -74.03 3.49 -5.37
CA GLU A 525 -75.01 2.40 -5.34
C GLU A 525 -76.29 2.78 -4.59
N SER A 526 -76.22 3.67 -3.60
CA SER A 526 -77.37 4.13 -2.82
C SER A 526 -78.25 5.20 -3.50
N GLY A 527 -77.85 5.73 -4.66
CA GLY A 527 -78.68 6.66 -5.46
C GLY A 527 -78.89 8.06 -4.87
N ILE A 528 -78.13 8.46 -3.85
CA ILE A 528 -78.28 9.77 -3.20
C ILE A 528 -77.50 10.83 -3.99
N VAL A 529 -78.20 11.63 -4.81
CA VAL A 529 -77.69 12.87 -5.42
C VAL A 529 -78.03 14.04 -4.49
N TYR A 530 -77.02 14.73 -3.98
CA TYR A 530 -77.17 16.08 -3.43
C TYR A 530 -76.39 17.06 -4.31
N GLU A 531 -77.01 18.21 -4.59
CA GLU A 531 -76.55 19.29 -5.48
C GLU A 531 -75.17 19.89 -5.09
N GLU A 532 -74.44 20.32 -6.13
CA GLU A 532 -73.26 21.22 -6.11
C GLU A 532 -73.57 22.55 -5.38
N ALA A 533 -72.68 23.36 -4.77
CA ALA A 533 -71.25 23.43 -4.42
C ALA A 533 -71.10 24.62 -3.38
N PRO A 534 -69.92 25.20 -3.01
CA PRO A 534 -69.04 25.90 -3.95
C PRO A 534 -67.52 25.68 -3.77
N SER A 535 -66.84 25.87 -4.91
CA SER A 535 -65.44 26.23 -5.17
C SER A 535 -64.46 26.39 -4.00
N ASN A 536 -63.35 25.64 -4.07
CA ASN A 536 -62.03 26.23 -3.85
C ASN A 536 -61.02 25.69 -4.88
N SER A 537 -60.49 26.60 -5.67
CA SER A 537 -59.46 26.40 -6.69
C SER A 537 -58.11 26.06 -6.07
N GLN A 538 -57.48 24.96 -6.51
CA GLN A 538 -56.13 24.94 -7.12
C GLN A 538 -55.68 23.51 -7.45
N THR A 539 -55.47 23.28 -8.76
CA THR A 539 -54.53 22.35 -9.41
C THR A 539 -54.47 20.89 -8.93
N ASP A 540 -54.94 19.94 -9.75
CA ASP A 540 -54.06 19.24 -10.71
C ASP A 540 -54.88 18.37 -11.68
N VAL A 541 -54.55 18.44 -12.97
CA VAL A 541 -55.22 17.70 -14.06
C VAL A 541 -54.45 16.40 -14.27
N GLY A 542 -55.08 15.25 -13.98
CA GLY A 542 -54.45 13.95 -14.21
C GLY A 542 -55.27 12.73 -13.79
N SER A 543 -56.38 12.45 -14.50
CA SER A 543 -57.16 11.21 -14.55
C SER A 543 -57.07 10.23 -13.36
N THR A 544 -57.99 10.38 -12.41
CA THR A 544 -58.43 9.33 -11.48
C THR A 544 -59.30 8.30 -12.20
N ASP A 545 -58.66 7.36 -12.91
CA ASP A 545 -59.33 6.14 -13.39
C ASP A 545 -59.45 5.13 -12.25
N CYS A 546 -60.49 5.27 -11.43
CA CYS A 546 -61.02 4.17 -10.63
C CYS A 546 -62.12 3.52 -11.47
N MET A 547 -61.76 2.52 -12.28
CA MET A 547 -62.76 1.74 -13.02
C MET A 547 -63.42 0.75 -12.07
N LEU A 548 -64.74 0.87 -11.92
CA LEU A 548 -65.59 -0.13 -11.28
C LEU A 548 -65.55 -1.40 -12.15
N VAL A 549 -65.14 -2.52 -11.54
CA VAL A 549 -65.23 -3.83 -12.18
C VAL A 549 -66.66 -4.32 -11.96
N THR A 550 -67.39 -4.54 -13.05
CA THR A 550 -68.72 -5.16 -13.04
C THR A 550 -68.64 -6.66 -12.82
#